data_AF-A0A0G1E9W3-F1
#
_entry.id   AF-A0A0G1E9W3-F1
#
_cell.length_a   1.000
_cell.length_b   1.000
_cell.length_c   1.000
_cell.angle_alpha   90.00
_cell.angle_beta   90.00
_cell.angle_gamma   90.00
#
_symmetry.space_group_name_H-M   'P 1'
#
loop_
_entity.id
_entity.type
_entity.pdbx_description
1 polymer ?
#
loop_
_entity_poly.entity_id
_entity_poly.type
_entity_poly.pdbx_seq_one_letter_code
_entity_poly.pdbx_strand_id
1 'polypeptide(L)'
;MKSILNLIKKYPKSFWLIVAIILVVVVMLFFKNKNTGNRTIKISHSDFVNQVSVSGKVVAAEKVDLGFKNEGIIEKVFFSVGGGAEAGQFVKAGAVIAAIDAGDAEKDVRDAEVALASAKLSLQKIQLKNSNENLNADLTKSYEDGFNAVSSAFLDLSDIIDGLDDVLSDDNVSDNSARISGKTALSYRSEAEKLYYQAQNLFEANRKIFREMNRSSPGAEVETIAKKTYETAKIFADAVKSAKNFVDYMAEDSNDSSSFSDLKTTLSDYTDTVSEHLTELITAETNIKNYKDAFTDTSLDLEDAFLSIKQRENALSDARNKLSDYYIRASFDGVITKIDAKVGEIASANKPLLFR
;
A
#
# COMPACT_ATOMS: atom_id res chain seq x y z
N MET A 1 4.43 -123.90 -49.01
CA MET A 1 3.80 -125.06 -49.69
C MET A 1 3.24 -124.59 -51.04
N LYS A 2 3.99 -124.54 -52.14
CA LYS A 2 4.19 -125.68 -53.07
C LYS A 2 2.94 -126.57 -53.33
N SER A 3 1.74 -126.03 -53.17
CA SER A 3 0.46 -126.77 -53.31
C SER A 3 -0.61 -126.06 -54.16
N ILE A 4 -0.31 -124.87 -54.72
CA ILE A 4 -1.29 -124.11 -55.54
C ILE A 4 -1.27 -124.56 -57.01
N LEU A 5 -0.22 -125.28 -57.45
CA LEU A 5 -0.02 -125.71 -58.83
C LEU A 5 -0.66 -127.07 -59.20
N ASN A 6 -1.26 -127.81 -58.26
CA ASN A 6 -1.92 -129.10 -58.55
C ASN A 6 -3.45 -129.07 -58.40
N LEU A 7 -4.07 -127.92 -58.10
CA LEU A 7 -5.52 -127.77 -57.95
C LEU A 7 -6.26 -127.38 -59.24
N ILE A 8 -5.57 -127.22 -60.37
CA ILE A 8 -6.16 -126.87 -61.68
C ILE A 8 -6.71 -128.10 -62.43
N LYS A 9 -6.44 -129.33 -61.97
CA LYS A 9 -6.79 -130.57 -62.71
C LYS A 9 -7.89 -131.45 -62.09
N LYS A 10 -8.53 -131.05 -60.97
CA LYS A 10 -9.45 -131.93 -60.20
C LYS A 10 -10.90 -131.42 -60.03
N TYR A 11 -11.28 -130.27 -60.59
CA TYR A 11 -12.65 -129.74 -60.48
C TYR A 11 -13.26 -129.40 -61.85
N PRO A 12 -14.57 -129.67 -62.08
CA PRO A 12 -15.22 -129.40 -63.37
C PRO A 12 -15.27 -127.89 -63.68
N LYS A 13 -15.28 -127.52 -64.97
CA LYS A 13 -15.22 -126.12 -65.47
C LYS A 13 -16.29 -125.19 -64.86
N SER A 14 -17.37 -125.73 -64.32
CA SER A 14 -18.44 -125.01 -63.60
C SER A 14 -17.99 -124.37 -62.28
N PHE A 15 -16.97 -124.89 -61.60
CA PHE A 15 -16.48 -124.31 -60.34
C PHE A 15 -15.69 -123.00 -60.56
N TRP A 16 -14.90 -122.92 -61.64
CA TRP A 16 -14.18 -121.70 -62.01
C TRP A 16 -15.10 -120.59 -62.52
N LEU A 17 -16.27 -120.95 -63.05
CA LEU A 17 -17.31 -120.02 -63.49
C LEU A 17 -17.96 -119.32 -62.28
N ILE A 18 -18.16 -120.04 -61.17
CA ILE A 18 -18.68 -119.48 -59.91
C ILE A 18 -17.66 -118.55 -59.26
N VAL A 19 -16.37 -118.90 -59.26
CA VAL A 19 -15.31 -118.02 -58.74
C VAL A 19 -15.16 -116.75 -59.58
N ALA A 20 -15.29 -116.85 -60.91
CA ALA A 20 -15.28 -115.68 -61.80
C ALA A 20 -16.50 -114.77 -61.56
N ILE A 21 -17.70 -115.33 -61.35
CA ILE A 21 -18.91 -114.57 -61.01
C ILE A 21 -18.74 -113.84 -59.66
N ILE A 22 -18.17 -114.50 -58.65
CA ILE A 22 -17.90 -113.88 -57.34
C ILE A 22 -16.88 -112.74 -57.47
N LEU A 23 -15.85 -112.89 -58.30
CA LEU A 23 -14.86 -111.84 -58.58
C LEU A 23 -15.50 -110.63 -59.30
N VAL A 24 -16.42 -110.87 -60.25
CA VAL A 24 -17.15 -109.80 -60.94
C VAL A 24 -18.08 -109.05 -59.99
N VAL A 25 -18.76 -109.74 -59.06
CA VAL A 25 -19.61 -109.10 -58.04
C VAL A 25 -18.79 -108.25 -57.06
N VAL A 26 -17.60 -108.71 -56.66
CA VAL A 26 -16.70 -107.94 -55.79
C VAL A 26 -16.14 -106.69 -56.50
N VAL A 27 -15.79 -106.79 -57.79
CA VAL A 27 -15.34 -105.64 -58.59
C VAL A 27 -16.49 -104.65 -58.84
N MET A 28 -17.72 -105.13 -59.03
CA MET A 28 -18.91 -104.29 -59.22
C MET A 28 -19.32 -103.54 -57.94
N LEU A 29 -19.12 -104.16 -56.76
CA LEU A 29 -19.32 -103.50 -55.47
C LEU A 29 -18.25 -102.44 -55.16
N PHE A 30 -17.02 -102.60 -55.67
CA PHE A 30 -15.94 -101.62 -55.44
C PHE A 30 -16.04 -100.36 -56.34
N PHE A 31 -16.81 -100.40 -57.43
CA PHE A 31 -16.95 -99.27 -58.37
C PHE A 31 -18.19 -98.39 -58.16
N LYS A 32 -19.05 -98.68 -57.17
CA LYS A 32 -20.30 -97.93 -56.96
C LYS A 32 -20.29 -97.08 -55.68
N ASN A 33 -19.45 -96.04 -55.63
CA ASN A 33 -19.82 -94.70 -55.10
C ASN A 33 -18.62 -93.73 -55.13
N LYS A 34 -18.57 -92.87 -56.15
CA LYS A 34 -17.92 -91.56 -56.04
C LYS A 34 -19.02 -90.51 -56.19
N ASN A 35 -19.56 -90.06 -55.06
CA ASN A 35 -20.52 -88.98 -55.02
C ASN A 35 -19.76 -87.66 -54.78
N THR A 36 -19.44 -86.94 -55.86
CA THR A 36 -18.95 -85.56 -55.80
C THR A 36 -20.14 -84.63 -55.58
N GLY A 37 -20.55 -84.47 -54.32
CA GLY A 37 -21.49 -83.42 -53.93
C GLY A 37 -20.78 -82.08 -53.89
N ASN A 38 -21.08 -81.19 -54.84
CA ASN A 38 -20.66 -79.80 -54.76
C ASN A 38 -21.32 -79.13 -53.55
N ARG A 39 -20.50 -78.64 -52.61
CA ARG A 39 -20.95 -77.87 -51.45
C ARG A 39 -21.25 -76.44 -51.89
N THR A 40 -22.52 -76.07 -51.93
CA THR A 40 -22.92 -74.66 -52.06
C THR A 40 -23.08 -74.03 -50.68
N ILE A 41 -22.58 -72.80 -50.51
CA ILE A 41 -22.66 -72.01 -49.28
C ILE A 41 -23.74 -70.95 -49.49
N LYS A 42 -24.64 -70.77 -48.52
CA LYS A 42 -25.67 -69.73 -48.55
C LYS A 42 -25.02 -68.38 -48.17
N ILE A 43 -25.00 -67.44 -49.11
CA ILE A 43 -24.42 -66.11 -48.91
C ILE A 43 -25.42 -65.26 -48.13
N SER A 44 -25.00 -64.72 -46.98
CA SER A 44 -25.74 -63.72 -46.20
C SER A 44 -24.93 -62.44 -46.14
N HIS A 45 -25.56 -61.30 -46.39
CA HIS A 45 -24.95 -60.00 -46.13
C HIS A 45 -24.82 -59.83 -44.61
N SER A 46 -23.59 -59.80 -44.10
CA SER A 46 -23.27 -59.23 -42.79
C SER A 46 -22.20 -58.16 -42.99
N ASP A 47 -22.17 -57.18 -42.10
CA ASP A 47 -21.13 -56.16 -42.13
C ASP A 47 -19.77 -56.83 -41.91
N PHE A 48 -18.87 -56.66 -42.88
CA PHE A 48 -17.52 -57.19 -42.84
C PHE A 48 -16.61 -56.17 -42.16
N VAL A 49 -16.32 -56.39 -40.88
CA VAL A 49 -15.41 -55.53 -40.12
C VAL A 49 -13.99 -56.06 -40.29
N ASN A 50 -13.20 -55.39 -41.13
CA ASN A 50 -11.81 -55.76 -41.37
C ASN A 50 -10.95 -55.25 -40.21
N GLN A 51 -10.72 -56.10 -39.22
CA GLN A 51 -10.01 -55.73 -38.00
C GLN A 51 -8.50 -55.72 -38.29
N VAL A 52 -7.95 -54.54 -38.54
CA VAL A 52 -6.50 -54.36 -38.68
C VAL A 52 -5.92 -54.16 -37.28
N SER A 53 -5.08 -55.09 -36.83
CA SER A 53 -4.42 -54.98 -35.53
C SER A 53 -3.31 -53.94 -35.62
N VAL A 54 -3.59 -52.72 -35.16
CA VAL A 54 -2.60 -51.63 -35.03
C VAL A 54 -2.03 -51.67 -33.61
N SER A 55 -0.74 -51.99 -33.48
CA SER A 55 -0.02 -51.81 -32.22
C SER A 55 0.40 -50.35 -32.09
N GLY A 56 -0.22 -49.64 -31.15
CA GLY A 56 0.16 -48.29 -30.76
C GLY A 56 0.69 -48.28 -29.33
N LYS A 57 1.76 -47.53 -29.06
CA LYS A 57 2.20 -47.26 -27.68
C LYS A 57 1.31 -46.16 -27.10
N VAL A 58 0.57 -46.46 -26.04
CA VAL A 58 -0.19 -45.45 -25.29
C VAL A 58 0.80 -44.58 -24.52
N VAL A 59 0.80 -43.28 -24.79
CA VAL A 59 1.61 -42.27 -24.11
C VAL A 59 0.69 -41.27 -23.42
N ALA A 60 1.14 -40.69 -22.31
CA ALA A 60 0.37 -39.69 -21.57
C ALA A 60 0.04 -38.49 -22.47
N ALA A 61 -1.15 -37.91 -22.29
CA ALA A 61 -1.59 -36.74 -23.04
C ALA A 61 -0.74 -35.50 -22.72
N GLU A 62 -0.31 -35.36 -21.46
CA GLU A 62 0.60 -34.34 -20.98
C GLU A 62 1.63 -34.97 -20.04
N LYS A 63 2.88 -34.55 -20.16
CA LYS A 63 3.98 -34.98 -19.29
C LYS A 63 4.70 -33.75 -18.78
N VAL A 64 4.93 -33.65 -17.47
CA VAL A 64 5.67 -32.54 -16.87
C VAL A 64 6.71 -33.08 -15.89
N ASP A 65 7.94 -32.63 -16.08
CA ASP A 65 9.05 -32.96 -15.20
C ASP A 65 9.22 -31.80 -14.19
N LEU A 66 9.07 -32.08 -12.90
CA LEU A 66 9.11 -31.08 -11.82
C LEU A 66 10.44 -31.17 -11.05
N GLY A 67 11.03 -30.01 -10.78
CA GLY A 67 12.25 -29.85 -9.98
C GLY A 67 12.13 -28.67 -9.02
N PHE A 68 13.00 -28.63 -8.02
CA PHE A 68 13.09 -27.47 -7.12
C PHE A 68 13.71 -26.31 -7.88
N LYS A 69 13.23 -25.09 -7.64
CA LYS A 69 13.85 -23.88 -8.21
C LYS A 69 15.14 -23.51 -7.47
N ASN A 70 15.21 -23.83 -6.18
CA ASN A 70 16.38 -23.59 -5.34
C ASN A 70 17.12 -24.90 -5.06
N GLU A 71 18.41 -24.79 -4.74
CA GLU A 71 19.17 -25.91 -4.19
C GLU A 71 18.92 -26.06 -2.68
N GLY A 72 19.01 -27.29 -2.18
CA GLY A 72 18.80 -27.56 -0.75
C GLY A 72 18.72 -29.04 -0.44
N ILE A 73 18.78 -29.37 0.85
CA ILE A 73 18.63 -30.75 1.32
C ILE A 73 17.14 -31.10 1.30
N ILE A 74 16.78 -32.21 0.68
CA ILE A 74 15.39 -32.69 0.67
C ILE A 74 15.01 -33.12 2.08
N GLU A 75 14.09 -32.38 2.69
CA GLU A 75 13.62 -32.63 4.05
C GLU A 75 12.48 -33.64 4.06
N LYS A 76 11.52 -33.50 3.12
CA LYS A 76 10.30 -34.32 3.08
C LYS A 76 9.88 -34.63 1.65
N VAL A 77 9.44 -35.86 1.44
CA VAL A 77 8.73 -36.32 0.24
C VAL A 77 7.38 -36.88 0.70
N PHE A 78 6.28 -36.26 0.27
CA PHE A 78 4.94 -36.54 0.80
C PHE A 78 4.21 -37.67 0.07
N PHE A 79 4.69 -38.05 -1.11
CA PHE A 79 4.13 -39.12 -1.93
C PHE A 79 5.17 -40.20 -2.19
N SER A 80 4.72 -41.43 -2.35
CA SER A 80 5.59 -42.56 -2.67
C SER A 80 5.03 -43.28 -3.90
N VAL A 81 5.92 -43.56 -4.85
CA VAL A 81 5.63 -44.44 -5.99
C VAL A 81 6.32 -45.77 -5.72
N GLY A 82 5.52 -46.83 -5.63
CA GLY A 82 6.01 -48.19 -5.41
C GLY A 82 6.83 -48.68 -6.60
N GLY A 83 7.95 -49.34 -6.31
CA GLY A 83 8.79 -49.96 -7.32
C GLY A 83 8.11 -51.19 -7.94
N GLY A 84 7.51 -50.99 -9.13
CA GLY A 84 6.91 -52.03 -9.97
C GLY A 84 5.39 -52.08 -9.89
N ALA A 85 4.73 -52.18 -11.06
CA ALA A 85 3.30 -52.47 -11.36
C ALA A 85 2.16 -51.90 -10.47
N GLU A 86 2.44 -51.13 -9.44
CA GLU A 86 1.46 -50.43 -8.62
C GLU A 86 1.15 -49.08 -9.27
N ALA A 87 -0.14 -48.76 -9.37
CA ALA A 87 -0.63 -47.52 -9.95
C ALA A 87 0.03 -46.34 -9.23
N GLY A 88 0.63 -45.41 -10.00
CA GLY A 88 1.13 -44.17 -9.44
C GLY A 88 0.08 -43.45 -8.59
N GLN A 89 0.51 -42.65 -7.62
CA GLN A 89 -0.44 -41.94 -6.75
C GLN A 89 -1.07 -40.75 -7.50
N PHE A 90 -2.40 -40.65 -7.43
CA PHE A 90 -3.13 -39.49 -7.93
C PHE A 90 -2.94 -38.30 -7.00
N VAL A 91 -2.60 -37.13 -7.54
CA VAL A 91 -2.48 -35.88 -6.78
C VAL A 91 -3.29 -34.78 -7.43
N LYS A 92 -3.90 -33.93 -6.60
CA LYS A 92 -4.64 -32.75 -7.07
C LYS A 92 -3.69 -31.59 -7.35
N ALA A 93 -4.09 -30.68 -8.23
CA ALA A 93 -3.43 -29.41 -8.46
C ALA A 93 -3.20 -28.66 -7.13
N GLY A 94 -2.01 -28.09 -6.97
CA GLY A 94 -1.57 -27.36 -5.78
C GLY A 94 -1.02 -28.23 -4.64
N ALA A 95 -1.18 -29.55 -4.69
CA ALA A 95 -0.67 -30.46 -3.65
C ALA A 95 0.87 -30.40 -3.58
N VAL A 96 1.43 -30.31 -2.35
CA VAL A 96 2.88 -30.30 -2.10
C VAL A 96 3.43 -31.72 -2.22
N ILE A 97 4.32 -31.94 -3.18
CA ILE A 97 4.85 -33.26 -3.50
C ILE A 97 6.15 -33.53 -2.71
N ALA A 98 7.04 -32.55 -2.65
CA ALA A 98 8.30 -32.62 -1.93
C ALA A 98 8.70 -31.23 -1.43
N ALA A 99 9.48 -31.20 -0.35
CA ALA A 99 10.01 -30.00 0.27
C ALA A 99 11.51 -30.17 0.55
N ILE A 100 12.28 -29.12 0.28
CA ILE A 100 13.66 -28.97 0.76
C ILE A 100 13.68 -28.13 2.03
N ASP A 101 14.78 -28.19 2.79
CA ASP A 101 14.99 -27.37 3.99
C ASP A 101 14.78 -25.88 3.67
N ALA A 102 13.76 -25.30 4.29
CA ALA A 102 13.30 -23.94 4.06
C ALA A 102 13.51 -23.04 5.28
N GLY A 103 14.31 -23.46 6.27
CA GLY A 103 14.45 -22.74 7.54
C GLY A 103 14.77 -21.26 7.39
N ASP A 104 15.65 -20.91 6.45
CA ASP A 104 16.00 -19.52 6.14
C ASP A 104 14.83 -18.76 5.48
N ALA A 105 14.14 -19.37 4.51
CA ALA A 105 12.99 -18.74 3.85
C ALA A 105 11.78 -18.58 4.78
N GLU A 106 11.55 -19.54 5.69
CA GLU A 106 10.54 -19.43 6.74
C GLU A 106 10.88 -18.32 7.75
N LYS A 107 12.17 -18.19 8.09
CA LYS A 107 12.65 -17.08 8.91
C LYS A 107 12.41 -15.74 8.21
N ASP A 108 12.75 -15.61 6.93
CA ASP A 108 12.50 -14.40 6.15
C ASP A 108 11.02 -14.01 6.13
N VAL A 109 10.11 -15.00 6.04
CA VAL A 109 8.66 -14.75 6.15
C VAL A 109 8.31 -14.22 7.54
N ARG A 110 8.76 -14.87 8.62
CA ARG A 110 8.51 -14.40 9.99
C ARG A 110 9.03 -12.99 10.23
N ASP A 111 10.24 -12.69 9.76
CA ASP A 111 10.87 -11.37 9.89
C ASP A 111 10.05 -10.31 9.13
N ALA A 112 9.57 -10.64 7.92
CA ALA A 112 8.70 -9.75 7.13
C ALA A 112 7.30 -9.54 7.78
N GLU A 113 6.72 -10.57 8.39
CA GLU A 113 5.45 -10.47 9.12
C GLU A 113 5.58 -9.57 10.36
N VAL A 114 6.65 -9.73 11.14
CA VAL A 114 6.96 -8.86 12.29
C VAL A 114 7.16 -7.42 11.84
N ALA A 115 7.90 -7.22 10.75
CA ALA A 115 8.12 -5.90 10.19
C ALA A 115 6.82 -5.22 9.74
N LEU A 116 5.91 -5.97 9.10
CA LEU A 116 4.59 -5.47 8.72
C LEU A 116 3.73 -5.12 9.94
N ALA A 117 3.73 -5.97 10.97
CA ALA A 117 3.01 -5.73 12.21
C ALA A 117 3.52 -4.44 12.91
N SER A 118 4.84 -4.24 12.93
CA SER A 118 5.47 -3.03 13.46
C SER A 118 5.04 -1.77 12.70
N ALA A 119 5.03 -1.81 11.36
CA ALA A 119 4.58 -0.69 10.53
C ALA A 119 3.10 -0.34 10.78
N LYS A 120 2.23 -1.34 10.90
CA LYS A 120 0.80 -1.14 11.25
C LYS A 120 0.62 -0.53 12.63
N LEU A 121 1.41 -0.95 13.62
CA LEU A 121 1.38 -0.36 14.96
C LEU A 121 1.84 1.10 14.94
N SER A 122 2.81 1.45 14.11
CA SER A 122 3.26 2.83 13.92
C SER A 122 2.15 3.72 13.36
N LEU A 123 1.42 3.25 12.34
CA LEU A 123 0.24 3.95 11.80
C LEU A 123 -0.81 4.18 12.90
N GLN A 124 -1.12 3.15 13.69
CA GLN A 124 -2.10 3.27 14.77
C GLN A 124 -1.68 4.31 15.83
N LYS A 125 -0.38 4.39 16.16
CA LYS A 125 0.15 5.42 17.07
C LYS A 125 -0.01 6.83 16.50
N ILE A 126 0.24 7.02 15.20
CA ILE A 126 0.05 8.31 14.51
C ILE A 126 -1.43 8.70 14.56
N GLN A 127 -2.34 7.77 14.24
CA GLN A 127 -3.79 8.00 14.30
C GLN A 127 -4.30 8.36 15.70
N LEU A 128 -3.76 7.73 16.74
CA LEU A 128 -4.13 8.03 18.13
C LEU A 128 -3.57 9.38 18.60
N LYS A 129 -2.29 9.66 18.31
CA LYS A 129 -1.64 10.93 18.68
C LYS A 129 -2.31 12.12 17.99
N ASN A 130 -2.69 11.94 16.73
CA ASN A 130 -3.23 12.99 15.87
C ASN A 130 -4.72 12.75 15.58
N SER A 131 -5.53 12.38 16.59
CA SER A 131 -6.98 12.34 16.39
C SER A 131 -7.44 13.70 15.87
N ASN A 132 -7.73 13.77 14.56
CA ASN A 132 -7.91 15.01 13.78
C ASN A 132 -8.97 15.95 14.38
N GLU A 133 -9.87 15.42 15.22
CA GLU A 133 -10.85 16.20 15.97
C GLU A 133 -10.20 17.22 16.92
N ASN A 134 -9.10 16.86 17.61
CA ASN A 134 -8.42 17.79 18.51
C ASN A 134 -7.66 18.86 17.73
N LEU A 135 -6.90 18.46 16.69
CA LEU A 135 -6.13 19.41 15.87
C LEU A 135 -7.03 20.43 15.15
N ASN A 136 -8.18 19.99 14.63
CA ASN A 136 -9.12 20.91 13.98
C ASN A 136 -9.83 21.82 14.99
N ALA A 137 -10.17 21.31 16.18
CA ALA A 137 -10.73 22.11 17.26
C ALA A 137 -9.71 23.14 17.78
N ASP A 138 -8.45 22.75 17.95
CA ASP A 138 -7.36 23.63 18.39
C ASP A 138 -7.04 24.71 17.34
N LEU A 139 -7.05 24.37 16.06
CA LEU A 139 -6.90 25.34 14.98
C LEU A 139 -8.08 26.32 14.93
N THR A 140 -9.31 25.81 15.06
CA THR A 140 -10.51 26.65 15.13
C THR A 140 -10.44 27.61 16.31
N LYS A 141 -10.08 27.09 17.49
CA LYS A 141 -9.89 27.90 18.68
C LYS A 141 -8.78 28.93 18.53
N SER A 142 -7.68 28.59 17.86
CA SER A 142 -6.60 29.54 17.58
C SER A 142 -7.06 30.69 16.67
N TYR A 143 -7.97 30.44 15.72
CA TYR A 143 -8.62 31.50 14.96
C TYR A 143 -9.55 32.35 15.83
N GLU A 144 -10.32 31.75 16.74
CA GLU A 144 -11.16 32.51 17.69
C GLU A 144 -10.31 33.39 18.61
N ASP A 145 -9.23 32.85 19.17
CA ASP A 145 -8.28 33.56 20.02
C ASP A 145 -7.59 34.70 19.25
N GLY A 146 -7.19 34.46 17.99
CA GLY A 146 -6.65 35.50 17.12
C GLY A 146 -7.65 36.61 16.82
N PHE A 147 -8.92 36.26 16.57
CA PHE A 147 -9.98 37.26 16.39
C PHE A 147 -10.22 38.08 17.67
N ASN A 148 -10.20 37.43 18.84
CA ASN A 148 -10.36 38.12 20.12
C ASN A 148 -9.18 39.06 20.41
N ALA A 149 -7.93 38.62 20.19
CA ALA A 149 -6.75 39.46 20.36
C ALA A 149 -6.79 40.70 19.46
N VAL A 150 -7.21 40.53 18.20
CA VAL A 150 -7.43 41.66 17.27
C VAL A 150 -8.54 42.58 17.78
N SER A 151 -9.65 42.02 18.26
CA SER A 151 -10.78 42.80 18.79
C SER A 151 -10.37 43.68 19.97
N SER A 152 -9.68 43.10 20.96
CA SER A 152 -9.20 43.83 22.13
C SER A 152 -8.19 44.91 21.73
N ALA A 153 -7.20 44.54 20.90
CA ALA A 153 -6.22 45.50 20.40
C ALA A 153 -6.89 46.68 19.67
N PHE A 154 -7.93 46.46 18.87
CA PHE A 154 -8.62 47.58 18.21
C PHE A 154 -9.35 48.52 19.17
N LEU A 155 -9.84 48.03 20.30
CA LEU A 155 -10.48 48.86 21.31
C LEU A 155 -9.42 49.74 21.98
N ASP A 156 -8.38 49.11 22.52
CA ASP A 156 -7.36 49.81 23.30
C ASP A 156 -6.48 50.71 22.40
N LEU A 157 -6.15 50.29 21.18
CA LEU A 157 -5.44 51.15 20.21
C LEU A 157 -6.30 52.33 19.75
N SER A 158 -7.64 52.23 19.79
CA SER A 158 -8.51 53.38 19.54
C SER A 158 -8.36 54.41 20.66
N ASP A 159 -8.37 53.96 21.91
CA ASP A 159 -8.24 54.85 23.06
C ASP A 159 -6.83 55.46 23.13
N ILE A 160 -5.80 54.69 22.76
CA ILE A 160 -4.41 55.17 22.70
C ILE A 160 -4.23 56.22 21.60
N ILE A 161 -4.84 56.04 20.41
CA ILE A 161 -4.64 57.03 19.34
C ILE A 161 -5.30 58.36 19.69
N ASP A 162 -6.50 58.33 20.27
CA ASP A 162 -7.19 59.53 20.73
C ASP A 162 -6.39 60.19 21.88
N GLY A 163 -5.89 59.40 22.83
CA GLY A 163 -5.06 59.91 23.92
C GLY A 163 -3.70 60.46 23.50
N LEU A 164 -3.09 59.93 22.43
CA LEU A 164 -1.87 60.50 21.85
C LEU A 164 -2.14 61.87 21.21
N ASP A 165 -3.30 62.07 20.61
CA ASP A 165 -3.73 63.38 20.09
C ASP A 165 -3.85 64.40 21.22
N ASP A 166 -4.49 64.00 22.33
CA ASP A 166 -4.61 64.82 23.54
C ASP A 166 -3.23 65.17 24.12
N VAL A 167 -2.33 64.19 24.24
CA VAL A 167 -0.95 64.41 24.70
C VAL A 167 -0.23 65.40 23.79
N LEU A 168 -0.29 65.25 22.47
CA LEU A 168 0.43 66.15 21.54
C LEU A 168 -0.21 67.54 21.43
N SER A 169 -1.46 67.69 21.89
CA SER A 169 -2.20 68.95 21.93
C SER A 169 -2.10 69.69 23.27
N ASP A 170 -1.60 69.03 24.31
CA ASP A 170 -1.37 69.64 25.63
C ASP A 170 -0.48 70.89 25.54
N ASP A 171 -0.85 71.93 26.29
CA ASP A 171 -0.18 73.22 26.25
C ASP A 171 1.33 73.12 26.53
N ASN A 172 1.76 72.23 27.43
CA ASN A 172 3.16 72.08 27.83
C ASN A 172 4.04 71.44 26.76
N VAL A 173 3.42 70.71 25.81
CA VAL A 173 4.12 70.01 24.73
C VAL A 173 3.64 70.40 23.34
N SER A 174 2.80 71.44 23.22
CA SER A 174 2.30 71.97 21.95
C SER A 174 3.41 72.37 20.94
N ASP A 175 3.05 72.57 19.68
CA ASP A 175 4.00 73.05 18.64
C ASP A 175 4.66 74.37 19.03
N ASN A 176 3.87 75.27 19.64
CA ASN A 176 4.38 76.53 20.14
C ASN A 176 5.41 76.33 21.27
N SER A 177 5.10 75.46 22.24
CA SER A 177 6.01 75.14 23.35
C SER A 177 7.31 74.50 22.86
N ALA A 178 7.23 73.57 21.90
CA ALA A 178 8.41 72.98 21.27
C ALA A 178 9.28 74.03 20.55
N ARG A 179 8.67 74.97 19.82
CA ARG A 179 9.40 76.07 19.15
C ARG A 179 10.10 76.99 20.13
N ILE A 180 9.47 77.28 21.27
CA ILE A 180 10.02 78.13 22.32
C ILE A 180 11.25 77.47 22.95
N SER A 181 11.17 76.17 23.26
CA SER A 181 12.30 75.41 23.82
C SER A 181 13.45 75.22 22.83
N GLY A 182 13.14 75.11 21.53
CA GLY A 182 14.12 75.24 20.46
C GLY A 182 14.22 74.03 19.53
N LYS A 183 15.33 73.93 18.79
CA LYS A 183 15.44 72.99 17.66
C LYS A 183 15.35 71.51 18.06
N THR A 184 15.90 71.15 19.22
CA THR A 184 15.89 69.76 19.70
C THR A 184 14.47 69.33 20.06
N ALA A 185 13.74 70.15 20.84
CA ALA A 185 12.33 69.92 21.14
C ALA A 185 11.48 69.78 19.87
N LEU A 186 11.69 70.68 18.90
CA LEU A 186 10.97 70.63 17.63
C LEU A 186 11.26 69.34 16.85
N SER A 187 12.49 68.83 16.90
CA SER A 187 12.85 67.54 16.27
C SER A 187 12.15 66.36 16.94
N TYR A 188 12.09 66.33 18.27
CA TYR A 188 11.37 65.27 19.00
C TYR A 188 9.87 65.32 18.72
N ARG A 189 9.28 66.52 18.77
CA ARG A 189 7.87 66.72 18.42
C ARG A 189 7.58 66.26 17.00
N SER A 190 8.38 66.68 16.03
CA SER A 190 8.17 66.33 14.61
C SER A 190 8.23 64.81 14.38
N GLU A 191 9.10 64.09 15.09
CA GLU A 191 9.15 62.63 14.98
C GLU A 191 7.95 61.96 15.66
N ALA A 192 7.54 62.46 16.84
CA ALA A 192 6.35 61.96 17.54
C ALA A 192 5.08 62.16 16.70
N GLU A 193 4.90 63.35 16.12
CA GLU A 193 3.76 63.67 15.25
C GLU A 193 3.77 62.82 13.97
N LYS A 194 4.95 62.62 13.35
CA LYS A 194 5.09 61.74 12.20
C LYS A 194 4.65 60.31 12.51
N LEU A 195 5.11 59.74 13.63
CA LEU A 195 4.77 58.38 14.03
C LEU A 195 3.30 58.26 14.43
N TYR A 196 2.74 59.27 15.10
CA TYR A 196 1.31 59.36 15.39
C TYR A 196 0.46 59.26 14.12
N TYR A 197 0.73 60.07 13.10
CA TYR A 197 -0.03 59.99 11.85
C TYR A 197 0.20 58.67 11.10
N GLN A 198 1.39 58.06 11.20
CA GLN A 198 1.63 56.73 10.65
C GLN A 198 0.78 55.66 11.35
N ALA A 199 0.73 55.69 12.69
CA ALA A 199 -0.10 54.82 13.51
C ALA A 199 -1.58 54.99 13.17
N GLN A 200 -2.08 56.23 13.14
CA GLN A 200 -3.47 56.57 12.81
C GLN A 200 -3.89 56.05 11.43
N ASN A 201 -3.06 56.27 10.41
CA ASN A 201 -3.36 55.83 9.05
C ASN A 201 -3.44 54.30 8.93
N LEU A 202 -2.52 53.58 9.57
CA LEU A 202 -2.54 52.11 9.59
C LEU A 202 -3.74 51.57 10.38
N PHE A 203 -4.03 52.18 11.53
CA PHE A 203 -5.18 51.86 12.36
C PHE A 203 -6.48 52.00 11.58
N GLU A 204 -6.74 53.14 10.97
CA GLU A 204 -7.98 53.37 10.20
C GLU A 204 -8.10 52.44 8.99
N ALA A 205 -7.00 52.17 8.28
CA ALA A 205 -6.98 51.22 7.18
C ALA A 205 -7.36 49.80 7.64
N ASN A 206 -6.77 49.32 8.74
CA ASN A 206 -7.03 47.97 9.25
C ASN A 206 -8.40 47.89 9.95
N ARG A 207 -8.83 48.95 10.63
CA ARG A 207 -10.15 49.06 11.27
C ARG A 207 -11.27 48.95 10.24
N LYS A 208 -11.10 49.53 9.04
CA LYS A 208 -12.05 49.37 7.94
C LYS A 208 -12.21 47.89 7.55
N ILE A 209 -11.11 47.16 7.43
CA ILE A 209 -11.13 45.72 7.12
C ILE A 209 -11.82 44.96 8.25
N PHE A 210 -11.42 45.20 9.49
CA PHE A 210 -11.93 44.49 10.65
C PHE A 210 -13.45 44.70 10.87
N ARG A 211 -13.96 45.89 10.56
CA ARG A 211 -15.41 46.19 10.60
C ARG A 211 -16.26 45.35 9.63
N GLU A 212 -15.66 44.86 8.55
CA GLU A 212 -16.33 43.98 7.59
C GLU A 212 -16.27 42.51 8.01
N MET A 213 -15.41 42.18 8.98
CA MET A 213 -15.23 40.84 9.51
C MET A 213 -16.22 40.52 10.63
N ASN A 214 -16.42 39.22 10.87
CA ASN A 214 -17.23 38.72 11.97
C ASN A 214 -16.63 37.42 12.52
N ARG A 215 -17.21 36.87 13.58
CA ARG A 215 -16.71 35.63 14.22
C ARG A 215 -16.77 34.38 13.33
N SER A 216 -17.46 34.44 12.19
CA SER A 216 -17.51 33.38 11.18
C SER A 216 -16.66 33.69 9.95
N SER A 217 -15.86 34.78 9.98
CA SER A 217 -14.91 35.09 8.90
C SER A 217 -13.92 33.92 8.69
N PRO A 218 -13.50 33.67 7.45
CA PRO A 218 -12.50 32.64 7.14
C PRO A 218 -11.21 32.81 7.96
N GLY A 219 -10.64 31.70 8.46
CA GLY A 219 -9.42 31.73 9.28
C GLY A 219 -8.22 32.42 8.59
N ALA A 220 -8.12 32.36 7.26
CA ALA A 220 -7.09 33.08 6.50
C ALA A 220 -7.24 34.61 6.57
N GLU A 221 -8.47 35.12 6.65
CA GLU A 221 -8.72 36.54 6.87
C GLU A 221 -8.34 36.94 8.30
N VAL A 222 -8.64 36.08 9.29
CA VAL A 222 -8.23 36.27 10.68
C VAL A 222 -6.71 36.33 10.83
N GLU A 223 -5.99 35.38 10.22
CA GLU A 223 -4.52 35.37 10.18
C GLU A 223 -3.97 36.67 9.56
N THR A 224 -4.57 37.12 8.47
CA THR A 224 -4.16 38.34 7.77
C THR A 224 -4.37 39.60 8.61
N ILE A 225 -5.54 39.74 9.24
CA ILE A 225 -5.83 40.92 10.06
C ILE A 225 -5.04 40.90 11.37
N ALA A 226 -4.81 39.73 11.98
CA ALA A 226 -3.97 39.59 13.17
C ALA A 226 -2.54 40.08 12.91
N LYS A 227 -1.94 39.66 11.80
CA LYS A 227 -0.61 40.12 11.39
C LYS A 227 -0.57 41.62 11.12
N LYS A 228 -1.57 42.16 10.42
CA LYS A 228 -1.67 43.61 10.15
C LYS A 228 -1.84 44.42 11.44
N THR A 229 -2.61 43.91 12.40
CA THR A 229 -2.83 44.53 13.70
C THR A 229 -1.55 44.49 14.53
N TYR A 230 -0.80 43.39 14.50
CA TYR A 230 0.52 43.29 15.13
C TYR A 230 1.51 44.33 14.59
N GLU A 231 1.60 44.46 13.26
CA GLU A 231 2.45 45.50 12.65
C GLU A 231 1.96 46.92 12.97
N THR A 232 0.65 47.11 13.15
CA THR A 232 0.10 48.40 13.60
C THR A 232 0.50 48.69 15.04
N ALA A 233 0.34 47.72 15.94
CA ALA A 233 0.75 47.85 17.35
C ALA A 233 2.24 48.19 17.49
N LYS A 234 3.11 47.69 16.60
CA LYS A 234 4.53 48.09 16.58
C LYS A 234 4.72 49.58 16.29
N ILE A 235 3.98 50.14 15.34
CA ILE A 235 4.04 51.57 15.03
C ILE A 235 3.45 52.40 16.17
N PHE A 236 2.41 51.91 16.86
CA PHE A 236 1.93 52.52 18.10
C PHE A 236 3.01 52.54 19.19
N ALA A 237 3.75 51.44 19.38
CA ALA A 237 4.84 51.39 20.35
C ALA A 237 5.91 52.44 20.04
N ASP A 238 6.27 52.61 18.77
CA ASP A 238 7.20 53.64 18.32
C ASP A 238 6.64 55.05 18.55
N ALA A 239 5.35 55.28 18.25
CA ALA A 239 4.69 56.56 18.46
C ALA A 239 4.62 56.96 19.94
N VAL A 240 4.16 56.05 20.81
CA VAL A 240 4.12 56.25 22.27
C VAL A 240 5.51 56.52 22.82
N LYS A 241 6.52 55.75 22.39
CA LYS A 241 7.91 55.96 22.80
C LYS A 241 8.43 57.33 22.35
N SER A 242 8.14 57.74 21.12
CA SER A 242 8.57 59.04 20.60
C SER A 242 7.90 60.19 21.34
N ALA A 243 6.59 60.09 21.63
CA ALA A 243 5.87 61.04 22.46
C ALA A 243 6.46 61.10 23.88
N LYS A 244 6.80 59.95 24.49
CA LYS A 244 7.45 59.89 25.80
C LYS A 244 8.80 60.60 25.81
N ASN A 245 9.66 60.33 24.82
CA ASN A 245 10.95 61.02 24.70
C ASN A 245 10.79 62.55 24.57
N PHE A 246 9.75 62.99 23.86
CA PHE A 246 9.45 64.40 23.70
C PHE A 246 8.97 65.03 25.02
N VAL A 247 8.01 64.41 25.70
CA VAL A 247 7.51 64.83 27.02
C VAL A 247 8.65 64.88 28.05
N ASP A 248 9.52 63.86 28.07
CA ASP A 248 10.66 63.81 28.98
C ASP A 248 11.66 64.94 28.70
N TYR A 249 11.99 65.18 27.43
CA TYR A 249 12.84 66.32 27.06
C TYR A 249 12.21 67.66 27.49
N MET A 250 10.91 67.85 27.31
CA MET A 250 10.21 69.08 27.70
C MET A 250 10.20 69.30 29.21
N ALA A 251 10.01 68.24 29.98
CA ALA A 251 10.11 68.28 31.45
C ALA A 251 11.53 68.65 31.92
N GLU A 252 12.56 68.12 31.27
CA GLU A 252 13.96 68.40 31.59
C GLU A 252 14.37 69.83 31.21
N ASP A 253 14.02 70.28 30.01
CA ASP A 253 14.39 71.60 29.48
C ASP A 253 13.70 72.74 30.24
N SER A 254 12.43 72.54 30.64
CA SER A 254 11.69 73.50 31.47
C SER A 254 12.09 73.46 32.94
N ASN A 255 12.83 72.43 33.38
CA ASN A 255 13.12 72.15 34.78
C ASN A 255 11.86 72.08 35.67
N ASP A 256 10.75 71.58 35.10
CA ASP A 256 9.46 71.43 35.77
C ASP A 256 8.87 70.04 35.50
N SER A 257 9.44 69.01 36.13
CA SER A 257 8.91 67.65 35.97
C SER A 257 7.48 67.46 36.51
N SER A 258 6.96 68.39 37.33
CA SER A 258 5.66 68.23 37.97
C SER A 258 4.50 68.44 37.00
N SER A 259 4.63 69.44 36.12
CA SER A 259 3.63 69.76 35.09
C SER A 259 3.46 68.69 34.02
N PHE A 260 4.39 67.73 33.91
CA PHE A 260 4.34 66.64 32.94
C PHE A 260 3.99 65.28 33.57
N SER A 261 3.71 65.22 34.88
CA SER A 261 3.54 63.95 35.60
C SER A 261 2.37 63.11 35.07
N ASP A 262 1.24 63.75 34.77
CA ASP A 262 0.07 63.09 34.19
C ASP A 262 0.37 62.55 32.79
N LEU A 263 0.98 63.38 31.92
CA LEU A 263 1.40 62.96 30.56
C LEU A 263 2.37 61.77 30.60
N LYS A 264 3.34 61.78 31.52
CA LYS A 264 4.29 60.67 31.70
C LYS A 264 3.62 59.39 32.17
N THR A 265 2.59 59.50 33.01
CA THR A 265 1.80 58.38 33.52
C THR A 265 0.99 57.78 32.39
N THR A 266 0.21 58.59 31.68
CA THR A 266 -0.57 58.17 30.49
C THR A 266 0.30 57.45 29.45
N LEU A 267 1.46 58.01 29.10
CA LEU A 267 2.37 57.37 28.14
C LEU A 267 3.03 56.10 28.67
N SER A 268 3.18 55.96 29.99
CA SER A 268 3.62 54.70 30.60
C SER A 268 2.55 53.64 30.46
N ASP A 269 1.30 53.96 30.78
CA ASP A 269 0.17 53.04 30.68
C ASP A 269 -0.02 52.59 29.23
N TYR A 270 0.05 53.52 28.26
CA TYR A 270 0.00 53.17 26.84
C TYR A 270 1.17 52.29 26.39
N THR A 271 2.37 52.49 26.97
CA THR A 271 3.52 51.61 26.67
C THR A 271 3.23 50.18 27.12
N ASP A 272 2.64 50.02 28.29
CA ASP A 272 2.31 48.72 28.86
C ASP A 272 1.19 48.04 28.05
N THR A 273 0.11 48.75 27.74
CA THR A 273 -1.01 48.22 26.93
C THR A 273 -0.57 47.81 25.52
N VAL A 274 0.23 48.63 24.83
CA VAL A 274 0.73 48.25 23.50
C VAL A 274 1.65 47.01 23.58
N SER A 275 2.47 46.92 24.62
CA SER A 275 3.38 45.78 24.84
C SER A 275 2.63 44.48 25.11
N GLU A 276 1.51 44.57 25.86
CA GLU A 276 0.59 43.46 26.06
C GLU A 276 0.02 42.97 24.73
N HIS A 277 -0.58 43.84 23.92
CA HIS A 277 -1.15 43.42 22.64
C HIS A 277 -0.11 42.91 21.65
N LEU A 278 1.11 43.45 21.65
CA LEU A 278 2.21 42.89 20.86
C LEU A 278 2.45 41.42 21.22
N THR A 279 2.40 41.09 22.52
CA THR A 279 2.59 39.72 23.03
C THR A 279 1.40 38.82 22.72
N GLU A 280 0.17 39.33 22.87
CA GLU A 280 -1.05 38.57 22.57
C GLU A 280 -1.16 38.25 21.07
N LEU A 281 -0.93 39.23 20.20
CA LEU A 281 -1.04 39.09 18.75
C LEU A 281 0.04 38.17 18.19
N ILE A 282 1.29 38.28 18.64
CA ILE A 282 2.36 37.37 18.19
C ILE A 282 2.12 35.93 18.69
N THR A 283 1.54 35.77 19.89
CA THR A 283 1.17 34.47 20.42
C THR A 283 0.05 33.85 19.57
N ALA A 284 -0.97 34.63 19.22
CA ALA A 284 -2.04 34.19 18.33
C ALA A 284 -1.51 33.78 16.94
N GLU A 285 -0.65 34.59 16.31
CA GLU A 285 -0.02 34.27 15.02
C GLU A 285 0.80 32.98 15.11
N THR A 286 1.59 32.83 16.17
CA THR A 286 2.42 31.64 16.41
C THR A 286 1.58 30.39 16.59
N ASN A 287 0.49 30.46 17.36
CA ASN A 287 -0.41 29.34 17.58
C ASN A 287 -1.10 28.91 16.28
N ILE A 288 -1.67 29.87 15.53
CA ILE A 288 -2.30 29.59 14.22
C ILE A 288 -1.31 28.88 13.30
N LYS A 289 -0.07 29.39 13.22
CA LYS A 289 0.98 28.76 12.41
C LYS A 289 1.30 27.34 12.89
N ASN A 290 1.55 27.15 14.18
CA ASN A 290 1.92 25.86 14.74
C ASN A 290 0.84 24.79 14.46
N TYR A 291 -0.44 25.14 14.58
CA TYR A 291 -1.53 24.20 14.30
C TYR A 291 -1.72 23.94 12.80
N LYS A 292 -1.47 24.91 11.90
CA LYS A 292 -1.44 24.68 10.45
C LYS A 292 -0.30 23.75 10.03
N ASP A 293 0.88 23.95 10.61
CA ASP A 293 2.05 23.13 10.35
C ASP A 293 1.80 21.69 10.87
N ALA A 294 1.27 21.55 12.10
CA ALA A 294 0.91 20.26 12.66
C ALA A 294 -0.16 19.50 11.84
N PHE A 295 -1.14 20.21 11.26
CA PHE A 295 -2.13 19.61 10.38
C PHE A 295 -1.51 19.08 9.08
N THR A 296 -0.58 19.85 8.50
CA THR A 296 0.13 19.46 7.27
C THR A 296 1.06 18.27 7.52
N ASP A 297 1.83 18.32 8.60
CA ASP A 297 2.74 17.25 9.01
C ASP A 297 1.97 15.94 9.29
N THR A 298 0.79 16.02 9.92
CA THR A 298 -0.06 14.85 10.15
C THR A 298 -0.47 14.17 8.85
N SER A 299 -0.79 14.94 7.81
CA SER A 299 -1.14 14.38 6.50
C SER A 299 0.03 13.66 5.85
N LEU A 300 1.25 14.20 5.97
CA LEU A 300 2.46 13.60 5.43
C LEU A 300 2.88 12.35 6.21
N ASP A 301 2.83 12.41 7.55
CA ASP A 301 3.12 11.28 8.44
C ASP A 301 2.20 10.08 8.16
N LEU A 302 0.92 10.35 7.88
CA LEU A 302 -0.04 9.30 7.50
C LEU A 302 0.31 8.67 6.15
N GLU A 303 0.64 9.48 5.15
CA GLU A 303 1.04 8.99 3.83
C GLU A 303 2.33 8.16 3.91
N ASP A 304 3.34 8.63 4.64
CA ASP A 304 4.58 7.92 4.89
C ASP A 304 4.34 6.58 5.60
N ALA A 305 3.42 6.55 6.57
CA ALA A 305 3.03 5.32 7.25
C ALA A 305 2.32 4.35 6.30
N PHE A 306 1.45 4.82 5.42
CA PHE A 306 0.80 3.98 4.40
C PHE A 306 1.81 3.42 3.39
N LEU A 307 2.74 4.24 2.90
CA LEU A 307 3.83 3.80 2.02
C LEU A 307 4.72 2.77 2.71
N SER A 308 5.06 2.97 3.99
CA SER A 308 5.83 2.01 4.78
C SER A 308 5.11 0.66 4.90
N ILE A 309 3.81 0.66 5.20
CA ILE A 309 3.00 -0.57 5.21
C ILE A 309 3.04 -1.24 3.84
N LYS A 310 2.86 -0.49 2.74
CA LYS A 310 2.87 -1.04 1.40
C LYS A 310 4.21 -1.69 1.05
N GLN A 311 5.32 -1.06 1.44
CA GLN A 311 6.66 -1.64 1.28
C GLN A 311 6.81 -2.95 2.06
N ARG A 312 6.31 -3.02 3.31
CA ARG A 312 6.37 -4.25 4.13
C ARG A 312 5.46 -5.36 3.60
N GLU A 313 4.30 -5.03 3.05
CA GLU A 313 3.42 -5.99 2.39
C GLU A 313 4.08 -6.62 1.16
N ASN A 314 4.74 -5.79 0.34
CA ASN A 314 5.51 -6.28 -0.81
C ASN A 314 6.65 -7.19 -0.36
N ALA A 315 7.43 -6.79 0.66
CA ALA A 315 8.51 -7.61 1.21
C ALA A 315 8.00 -8.96 1.77
N LEU A 316 6.85 -8.96 2.43
CA LEU A 316 6.19 -10.19 2.90
C LEU A 316 5.75 -11.07 1.73
N SER A 317 5.18 -10.48 0.68
CA SER A 317 4.82 -11.20 -0.54
C SER A 317 6.04 -11.85 -1.19
N ASP A 318 7.15 -11.12 -1.29
CA ASP A 318 8.40 -11.63 -1.86
C ASP A 318 8.99 -12.77 -1.01
N ALA A 319 8.99 -12.62 0.31
CA ALA A 319 9.43 -13.69 1.22
C ALA A 319 8.57 -14.95 1.09
N ARG A 320 7.24 -14.80 0.95
CA ARG A 320 6.32 -15.93 0.74
C ARG A 320 6.52 -16.58 -0.63
N ASN A 321 6.78 -15.80 -1.66
CA ASN A 321 7.10 -16.32 -3.00
C ASN A 321 8.40 -17.12 -2.98
N LYS A 322 9.45 -16.58 -2.34
CA LYS A 322 10.72 -17.30 -2.14
C LYS A 322 10.51 -18.59 -1.36
N LEU A 323 9.74 -18.57 -0.27
CA LEU A 323 9.40 -19.77 0.49
C LEU A 323 8.67 -20.81 -0.40
N SER A 324 7.79 -20.37 -1.29
CA SER A 324 7.11 -21.28 -2.24
C SER A 324 8.08 -22.00 -3.17
N ASP A 325 9.25 -21.42 -3.47
CA ASP A 325 10.25 -22.03 -4.36
C ASP A 325 10.98 -23.23 -3.72
N TYR A 326 10.85 -23.41 -2.40
CA TYR A 326 11.36 -24.57 -1.63
C TYR A 326 10.40 -25.78 -1.66
N TYR A 327 9.21 -25.63 -2.25
CA TYR A 327 8.23 -26.70 -2.38
C TYR A 327 7.97 -27.03 -3.85
N ILE A 328 7.96 -28.32 -4.18
CA ILE A 328 7.40 -28.75 -5.46
C ILE A 328 5.90 -28.98 -5.27
N ARG A 329 5.10 -28.28 -6.07
CA ARG A 329 3.63 -28.43 -6.10
C ARG A 329 3.15 -28.98 -7.43
N ALA A 330 2.05 -29.73 -7.40
CA ALA A 330 1.38 -30.19 -8.61
C ALA A 330 0.78 -29.00 -9.39
N SER A 331 1.08 -28.88 -10.68
CA SER A 331 0.50 -27.83 -11.55
C SER A 331 -0.94 -28.13 -12.01
N PHE A 332 -1.33 -29.41 -12.04
CA PHE A 332 -2.67 -29.89 -12.43
C PHE A 332 -2.99 -31.25 -11.78
N ASP A 333 -4.22 -31.75 -11.94
CA ASP A 333 -4.68 -33.06 -11.47
C ASP A 333 -4.12 -34.22 -12.33
N GLY A 334 -3.80 -35.38 -11.74
CA GLY A 334 -3.13 -36.46 -12.50
C GLY A 334 -2.35 -37.46 -11.63
N VAL A 335 -1.46 -38.26 -12.22
CA VAL A 335 -0.80 -39.39 -11.53
C VAL A 335 0.72 -39.27 -11.54
N ILE A 336 1.38 -39.31 -10.37
CA ILE A 336 2.84 -39.29 -10.27
C ILE A 336 3.41 -40.61 -10.78
N THR A 337 4.27 -40.56 -11.81
CA THR A 337 4.80 -41.77 -12.48
C THR A 337 6.19 -42.15 -11.99
N LYS A 338 6.99 -41.18 -11.51
CA LYS A 338 8.32 -41.44 -10.94
C LYS A 338 8.75 -40.36 -9.94
N ILE A 339 9.39 -40.78 -8.85
CA ILE A 339 10.02 -39.91 -7.85
C ILE A 339 11.47 -40.34 -7.68
N ASP A 340 12.40 -39.49 -8.12
CA ASP A 340 13.85 -39.68 -7.95
C ASP A 340 14.41 -38.88 -6.75
N ALA A 341 13.57 -38.12 -6.05
CA ALA A 341 13.93 -37.36 -4.85
C ALA A 341 14.03 -38.27 -3.61
N LYS A 342 15.13 -38.19 -2.85
CA LYS A 342 15.32 -38.90 -1.59
C LYS A 342 15.57 -37.95 -0.43
N VAL A 343 14.94 -38.22 0.71
CA VAL A 343 15.17 -37.45 1.95
C VAL A 343 16.66 -37.52 2.32
N GLY A 344 17.25 -36.36 2.61
CA GLY A 344 18.68 -36.20 2.92
C GLY A 344 19.60 -35.99 1.71
N GLU A 345 19.11 -36.13 0.48
CA GLU A 345 19.88 -35.82 -0.73
C GLU A 345 19.86 -34.32 -1.04
N ILE A 346 20.94 -33.81 -1.65
CA ILE A 346 21.02 -32.43 -2.11
C ILE A 346 20.30 -32.33 -3.46
N ALA A 347 19.19 -31.60 -3.49
CA ALA A 347 18.54 -31.20 -4.73
C ALA A 347 19.32 -30.04 -5.37
N SER A 348 19.62 -30.15 -6.67
CA SER A 348 20.15 -29.05 -7.47
C SER A 348 19.01 -28.28 -8.14
N ALA A 349 19.15 -26.96 -8.24
CA ALA A 349 18.18 -26.09 -8.90
C ALA A 349 17.85 -26.57 -10.34
N ASN A 350 16.57 -26.57 -10.67
CA ASN A 350 15.98 -26.94 -11.97
C ASN A 350 16.28 -28.36 -12.47
N LYS A 351 16.89 -29.23 -11.66
CA LYS A 351 17.03 -30.64 -12.01
C LYS A 351 15.67 -31.33 -11.81
N PRO A 352 15.10 -31.99 -12.85
CA PRO A 352 13.85 -32.70 -12.68
C PRO A 352 14.06 -33.93 -11.79
N LEU A 353 13.34 -33.96 -10.67
CA LEU A 353 13.39 -35.05 -9.68
C LEU A 353 12.06 -35.81 -9.59
N LEU A 354 11.01 -35.29 -10.22
CA LEU A 354 9.68 -35.87 -10.27
C LEU A 354 9.23 -35.89 -11.73
N PHE A 355 8.77 -37.05 -12.18
CA PHE A 355 8.23 -37.23 -13.52
C PHE A 355 6.77 -37.58 -13.38
N ARG A 356 5.94 -36.89 -14.14
CA ARG A 356 4.50 -37.06 -14.10
C ARG A 356 3.95 -37.20 -15.49
#